data_AF-A0A067S406-F1
#
_entry.id   AF-A0A067S406-F1
#
_cell.length_a   1.000
_cell.length_b   1.000
_cell.length_c   1.000
_cell.angle_alpha   90.00
_cell.angle_beta   90.00
_cell.angle_gamma   90.00
#
_symmetry.space_group_name_H-M   'P 1'
#
loop_
_entity.id
_entity.type
_entity.pdbx_description
1 polymer ?
#
loop_
_entity_poly.entity_id
_entity_poly.type
_entity_poly.pdbx_seq_one_letter_code
_entity_poly.pdbx_strand_id
1 'polypeptide(L)'
;MLQRPNENYAWQPNRRGPNPQRHDDPNTDPPPPPNYFSPGRFYCVETLCAPCGVVIAWTKFARSESTTNVLNFLGATYPTEESRPDYICIDKGCQVLQTAVTNGSWDIWKRTSRFIVDSYHYINHRVTDHICRKYCNPSPGDGSAPNLVIIAFDKHGQPYAKRAFNTQVCEQLNAWLGGFQSIMNRMTPGNFNWFMHVMLFYHTKYVLHKQKVKQQRESEEAEEEENLGLDEQGLQGNLDDLD
;
A
#
# COMPACT_ATOMS: atom_id res chain seq x y z
N MET A 1 -27.66 8.97 -28.02
CA MET A 1 -28.64 9.97 -27.53
C MET A 1 -27.98 10.79 -26.43
N LEU A 2 -27.96 12.12 -26.59
CA LEU A 2 -27.40 13.08 -25.63
C LEU A 2 -28.40 13.25 -24.48
N GLN A 3 -28.09 12.69 -23.31
CA GLN A 3 -28.89 12.85 -22.09
C GLN A 3 -28.65 14.27 -21.53
N ARG A 4 -29.69 15.01 -21.16
CA ARG A 4 -29.51 16.31 -20.52
C ARG A 4 -28.96 16.14 -19.09
N PRO A 5 -28.14 17.07 -18.57
CA PRO A 5 -27.73 17.03 -17.17
C PRO A 5 -28.98 17.01 -16.26
N ASN A 6 -29.04 16.04 -15.34
CA ASN A 6 -30.14 15.77 -14.38
C ASN A 6 -31.39 15.03 -14.89
N GLU A 7 -31.37 14.46 -16.10
CA GLU A 7 -32.49 13.64 -16.59
C GLU A 7 -32.29 12.15 -16.22
N ASN A 8 -32.96 11.66 -15.18
CA ASN A 8 -32.99 10.22 -14.83
C ASN A 8 -34.33 9.61 -15.27
N TYR A 9 -34.29 8.63 -16.18
CA TYR A 9 -35.49 7.88 -16.55
C TYR A 9 -35.85 6.85 -15.46
N ALA A 10 -37.14 6.54 -15.31
CA ALA A 10 -37.65 5.63 -14.27
C ALA A 10 -37.06 4.21 -14.29
N TRP A 11 -36.52 3.78 -15.45
CA TRP A 11 -35.83 2.50 -15.61
C TRP A 11 -34.32 2.57 -15.34
N GLN A 12 -33.77 3.77 -15.11
CA GLN A 12 -32.37 3.93 -14.72
C GLN A 12 -32.20 3.67 -13.22
N PRO A 13 -31.11 3.02 -12.79
CA PRO A 13 -30.87 2.75 -11.39
C PRO A 13 -30.77 4.05 -10.59
N ASN A 14 -31.61 4.19 -9.56
CA ASN A 14 -31.54 5.32 -8.61
C ASN A 14 -30.22 5.39 -7.84
N ARG A 15 -29.39 4.33 -7.86
CA ARG A 15 -28.05 4.31 -7.28
C ARG A 15 -26.99 4.55 -8.36
N ARG A 16 -26.75 5.83 -8.69
CA ARG A 16 -25.46 6.27 -9.23
C ARG A 16 -24.65 6.87 -8.08
N GLY A 17 -23.96 6.01 -7.33
CA GLY A 17 -23.06 6.43 -6.26
C GLY A 17 -22.10 5.29 -5.92
N PRO A 18 -20.93 5.60 -5.32
CA PRO A 18 -20.06 4.58 -4.74
C PRO A 18 -20.85 3.69 -3.77
N ASN A 19 -20.45 2.42 -3.62
CA ASN A 19 -21.02 1.57 -2.57
C ASN A 19 -20.89 2.32 -1.22
N PRO A 20 -21.98 2.49 -0.44
CA PRO A 20 -21.89 3.19 0.84
C PRO A 20 -21.13 2.42 1.92
N GLN A 21 -20.73 1.17 1.64
CA GLN A 21 -19.98 0.34 2.57
C GLN A 21 -18.56 0.85 2.74
N ARG A 22 -18.20 1.18 3.98
CA ARG A 22 -16.84 1.62 4.34
C ARG A 22 -15.90 0.42 4.30
N HIS A 23 -14.60 0.66 4.11
CA HIS A 23 -13.59 -0.41 4.08
C HIS A 23 -13.58 -1.25 5.38
N ASP A 24 -14.05 -0.69 6.49
CA ASP A 24 -14.10 -1.32 7.82
C ASP A 24 -15.41 -2.07 8.12
N ASP A 25 -16.47 -1.87 7.32
CA ASP A 25 -17.75 -2.53 7.57
C ASP A 25 -17.64 -4.03 7.29
N PRO A 26 -18.29 -4.91 8.10
CA PRO A 26 -18.28 -6.34 7.82
C PRO A 26 -18.77 -6.59 6.39
N ASN A 27 -17.96 -7.32 5.61
CA ASN A 27 -18.23 -7.63 4.22
C ASN A 27 -19.46 -8.54 4.10
N THR A 28 -20.66 -7.97 4.09
CA THR A 28 -21.86 -8.63 3.55
C THR A 28 -21.93 -8.37 2.06
N ASP A 29 -21.83 -9.42 1.25
CA ASP A 29 -22.10 -9.31 -0.18
C ASP A 29 -23.51 -8.73 -0.36
N PRO A 30 -23.68 -7.59 -1.06
CA PRO A 30 -25.01 -7.06 -1.30
C PRO A 30 -25.81 -8.08 -2.13
N PRO A 31 -27.07 -8.38 -1.76
CA PRO A 31 -27.89 -9.30 -2.52
C PRO A 31 -28.06 -8.77 -3.95
N PRO A 32 -27.95 -9.63 -4.97
CA PRO A 32 -28.18 -9.20 -6.35
C PRO A 32 -29.61 -8.68 -6.47
N PRO A 33 -29.82 -7.45 -6.99
CA PRO A 33 -31.17 -6.95 -7.20
C PRO A 33 -31.93 -7.87 -8.15
N PRO A 34 -33.18 -8.24 -7.84
CA PRO A 34 -33.98 -9.09 -8.72
C PRO A 34 -34.17 -8.41 -10.08
N ASN A 35 -33.95 -9.16 -11.16
CA ASN A 35 -34.19 -8.73 -12.55
C ASN A 35 -33.35 -7.55 -13.06
N TYR A 36 -32.11 -7.39 -12.60
CA TYR A 36 -31.22 -6.33 -13.05
C TYR A 36 -30.08 -6.87 -13.93
N PHE A 37 -30.17 -6.65 -15.25
CA PHE A 37 -29.10 -6.96 -16.21
C PHE A 37 -28.22 -5.72 -16.40
N SER A 38 -27.28 -5.47 -15.48
CA SER A 38 -26.23 -4.47 -15.71
C SER A 38 -25.02 -5.08 -16.40
N PRO A 39 -24.34 -4.34 -17.29
CA PRO A 39 -22.99 -4.73 -17.72
C PRO A 39 -22.14 -4.96 -16.48
N GLY A 40 -21.53 -6.14 -16.35
CA GLY A 40 -20.71 -6.48 -15.18
C GLY A 40 -19.60 -5.45 -14.98
N ARG A 41 -19.74 -4.58 -13.99
CA ARG A 41 -18.66 -3.74 -13.47
C ARG A 41 -18.03 -4.48 -12.31
N PHE A 42 -16.70 -4.45 -12.23
CA PHE A 42 -16.00 -4.95 -11.05
C PHE A 42 -16.21 -3.95 -9.90
N TYR A 43 -16.18 -4.44 -8.67
CA TYR A 43 -16.33 -3.66 -7.45
C TYR A 43 -15.16 -2.70 -7.25
N CYS A 44 -13.94 -3.24 -7.22
CA CYS A 44 -12.72 -2.45 -7.09
C CYS A 44 -11.56 -3.09 -7.86
N VAL A 45 -10.51 -2.29 -8.06
CA VAL A 45 -9.20 -2.77 -8.44
C VAL A 45 -8.37 -2.83 -7.17
N GLU A 46 -7.78 -3.99 -6.91
CA GLU A 46 -6.84 -4.18 -5.81
C GLU A 46 -5.42 -4.13 -6.39
N THR A 47 -4.53 -3.36 -5.76
CA THR A 47 -3.13 -3.22 -6.18
C THR A 47 -2.19 -3.67 -5.07
N LEU A 48 -1.09 -4.28 -5.46
CA LEU A 48 -0.01 -4.70 -4.57
C LEU A 48 1.27 -4.00 -5.01
N CYS A 49 1.86 -3.24 -4.08
CA CYS A 49 3.06 -2.44 -4.34
C CYS A 49 4.17 -2.78 -3.34
N ALA A 50 5.41 -2.70 -3.80
CA ALA A 50 6.57 -2.65 -2.92
C ALA A 50 6.63 -1.29 -2.19
N PRO A 51 7.28 -1.20 -1.00
CA PRO A 51 7.40 0.05 -0.25
C PRO A 51 8.01 1.22 -1.02
N CYS A 52 8.77 0.92 -2.07
CA CYS A 52 9.45 1.90 -2.90
C CYS A 52 8.56 2.52 -3.99
N GLY A 53 7.31 2.04 -4.17
CA GLY A 53 6.38 2.52 -5.20
C GLY A 53 6.24 1.62 -6.42
N VAL A 54 7.05 0.56 -6.52
CA VAL A 54 6.98 -0.38 -7.63
C VAL A 54 5.71 -1.23 -7.51
N VAL A 55 4.92 -1.27 -8.59
CA VAL A 55 3.72 -2.12 -8.65
C VAL A 55 4.15 -3.55 -8.93
N ILE A 56 3.77 -4.46 -8.04
CA ILE A 56 4.08 -5.90 -8.12
C ILE A 56 2.98 -6.63 -8.88
N ALA A 57 1.72 -6.44 -8.45
CA ALA A 57 0.58 -7.11 -9.02
C ALA A 57 -0.69 -6.25 -8.88
N TRP A 58 -1.71 -6.58 -9.66
CA TRP A 58 -3.04 -6.02 -9.50
C TRP A 58 -4.10 -7.04 -9.91
N THR A 59 -5.31 -6.90 -9.37
CA THR A 59 -6.45 -7.73 -9.75
C THR A 59 -7.76 -6.94 -9.67
N LYS A 60 -8.82 -7.50 -10.26
CA LYS A 60 -10.17 -6.94 -10.17
C LYS A 60 -10.99 -7.79 -9.24
N PHE A 61 -11.60 -7.18 -8.24
CA PHE A 61 -12.61 -7.86 -7.43
C PHE A 61 -13.99 -7.57 -8.00
N ALA A 62 -14.67 -8.63 -8.45
CA ALA A 62 -15.92 -8.47 -9.19
C ALA A 62 -17.09 -8.01 -8.31
N ARG A 63 -17.18 -8.51 -7.07
CA ARG A 63 -18.37 -8.35 -6.20
C ARG A 63 -18.08 -7.56 -4.92
N SER A 64 -16.97 -7.86 -4.27
CA SER A 64 -16.60 -7.28 -2.99
C SER A 64 -15.09 -7.35 -2.78
N GLU A 65 -14.56 -6.39 -2.01
CA GLU A 65 -13.19 -6.43 -1.48
C GLU A 65 -13.16 -7.30 -0.21
N SER A 66 -13.59 -8.55 -0.37
CA SER A 66 -13.66 -9.53 0.71
C SER A 66 -12.27 -9.96 1.16
N THR A 67 -12.13 -10.26 2.45
CA THR A 67 -10.88 -10.76 3.03
C THR A 67 -10.42 -12.06 2.37
N THR A 68 -11.36 -12.91 1.93
CA THR A 68 -11.05 -14.12 1.15
C THR A 68 -10.51 -13.78 -0.24
N ASN A 69 -11.07 -12.78 -0.94
CA ASN A 69 -10.55 -12.34 -2.24
C ASN A 69 -9.12 -11.79 -2.11
N VAL A 70 -8.85 -11.04 -1.04
CA VAL A 70 -7.49 -10.58 -0.70
C VAL A 70 -6.54 -11.76 -0.48
N LEU A 71 -6.92 -12.74 0.36
CA LEU A 71 -6.08 -13.92 0.61
C LEU A 71 -5.80 -14.74 -0.65
N ASN A 72 -6.81 -14.90 -1.51
CA ASN A 72 -6.64 -15.57 -2.81
C ASN A 72 -5.71 -14.79 -3.73
N PHE A 73 -5.83 -13.46 -3.76
CA PHE A 73 -4.94 -12.60 -4.54
C PHE A 73 -3.49 -12.68 -4.05
N LEU A 74 -3.27 -12.67 -2.73
CA LEU A 74 -1.95 -12.85 -2.13
C LEU A 74 -1.38 -14.24 -2.45
N GLY A 75 -2.17 -15.30 -2.32
CA GLY A 75 -1.74 -16.67 -2.64
C GLY A 75 -1.42 -16.87 -4.13
N ALA A 76 -2.16 -16.21 -5.02
CA ALA A 76 -1.87 -16.22 -6.45
C ALA A 76 -0.60 -15.44 -6.80
N THR A 77 -0.31 -14.36 -6.07
CA THR A 77 0.87 -13.52 -6.31
C THR A 77 2.14 -14.13 -5.71
N TYR A 78 2.02 -14.77 -4.54
CA TYR A 78 3.13 -15.37 -3.78
C TYR A 78 2.88 -16.87 -3.53
N PRO A 79 3.00 -17.71 -4.56
CA PRO A 79 2.63 -19.12 -4.48
C PRO A 79 3.55 -19.94 -3.57
N THR A 80 4.83 -19.56 -3.43
CA THR A 80 5.83 -20.29 -2.63
C THR A 80 6.23 -19.51 -1.38
N GLU A 81 6.73 -20.19 -0.35
CA GLU A 81 7.16 -19.55 0.91
C GLU A 81 8.28 -18.53 0.66
N GLU A 82 9.20 -18.82 -0.25
CA GLU A 82 10.36 -17.97 -0.58
C GLU A 82 9.96 -16.69 -1.31
N SER A 83 8.80 -16.69 -1.99
CA SER A 83 8.30 -15.52 -2.71
C SER A 83 7.61 -14.51 -1.79
N ARG A 84 7.20 -14.92 -0.59
CA ARG A 84 6.37 -14.11 0.30
C ARG A 84 7.18 -13.04 1.03
N PRO A 85 6.64 -11.82 1.18
CA PRO A 85 7.29 -10.79 1.99
C PRO A 85 7.13 -11.09 3.49
N ASP A 86 8.09 -10.62 4.30
CA ASP A 86 8.02 -10.70 5.76
C ASP A 86 6.80 -9.97 6.33
N TYR A 87 6.40 -8.87 5.69
CA TYR A 87 5.30 -8.01 6.10
C TYR A 87 4.39 -7.69 4.92
N ILE A 88 3.08 -7.83 5.14
CA ILE A 88 2.02 -7.45 4.20
C ILE A 88 1.20 -6.35 4.87
N CYS A 89 1.28 -5.13 4.35
CA CYS A 89 0.50 -4.00 4.84
C CYS A 89 -0.81 -3.87 4.06
N ILE A 90 -1.94 -3.80 4.76
CA ILE A 90 -3.27 -3.64 4.16
C ILE A 90 -4.20 -2.95 5.15
N ASP A 91 -5.10 -2.11 4.63
CA ASP A 91 -6.06 -1.34 5.43
C ASP A 91 -6.88 -2.22 6.40
N LYS A 92 -7.42 -3.32 5.90
CA LYS A 92 -8.21 -4.29 6.68
C LYS A 92 -7.40 -5.49 7.22
N GLY A 93 -6.14 -5.28 7.56
CA GLY A 93 -5.21 -6.34 7.98
C GLY A 93 -5.69 -7.21 9.13
N CYS A 94 -6.34 -6.62 10.15
CA CYS A 94 -6.90 -7.37 11.27
C CYS A 94 -8.04 -8.32 10.82
N GLN A 95 -8.90 -7.88 9.91
CA GLN A 95 -9.98 -8.70 9.35
C GLN A 95 -9.45 -9.81 8.44
N VAL A 96 -8.41 -9.51 7.65
CA VAL A 96 -7.71 -10.51 6.82
C VAL A 96 -7.07 -11.57 7.71
N LEU A 97 -6.37 -11.16 8.77
CA LEU A 97 -5.79 -12.08 9.75
C LEU A 97 -6.86 -12.94 10.41
N GLN A 98 -7.98 -12.34 10.87
CA GLN A 98 -9.09 -13.09 11.47
C GLN A 98 -9.66 -14.13 10.50
N THR A 99 -9.85 -13.75 9.24
CA THR A 99 -10.32 -14.66 8.19
C THR A 99 -9.32 -15.79 7.96
N ALA A 100 -8.03 -15.46 7.92
CA ALA A 100 -6.96 -16.44 7.72
C ALA A 100 -6.91 -17.48 8.86
N VAL A 101 -7.09 -17.03 10.11
CA VAL A 101 -7.18 -17.93 11.28
C VAL A 101 -8.42 -18.81 11.17
N THR A 102 -9.57 -18.22 10.81
CA THR A 102 -10.86 -18.94 10.75
C THR A 102 -10.89 -20.00 9.65
N ASN A 103 -10.29 -19.72 8.48
CA ASN A 103 -10.28 -20.65 7.36
C ASN A 103 -9.03 -21.56 7.30
N GLY A 104 -8.16 -21.50 8.32
CA GLY A 104 -6.95 -22.33 8.43
C GLY A 104 -5.76 -21.88 7.55
N SER A 105 -5.93 -20.88 6.68
CA SER A 105 -4.83 -20.39 5.85
C SER A 105 -3.72 -19.69 6.66
N TRP A 106 -4.01 -19.27 7.89
CA TRP A 106 -2.99 -18.67 8.76
C TRP A 106 -1.83 -19.64 9.06
N ASP A 107 -2.07 -20.95 9.12
CA ASP A 107 -0.99 -21.92 9.33
C ASP A 107 0.04 -21.92 8.20
N ILE A 108 -0.38 -21.51 7.00
CA ILE A 108 0.46 -21.35 5.81
C ILE A 108 1.21 -20.02 5.88
N TRP A 109 0.53 -18.93 6.23
CA TRP A 109 1.10 -17.57 6.19
C TRP A 109 1.99 -17.22 7.39
N LYS A 110 1.68 -17.73 8.59
CA LYS A 110 2.36 -17.36 9.85
C LYS A 110 3.86 -17.66 9.89
N ARG A 111 4.32 -18.57 9.01
CA ARG A 111 5.71 -18.98 8.89
C ARG A 111 6.59 -17.92 8.24
N THR A 112 6.04 -17.21 7.27
CA THR A 112 6.80 -16.31 6.39
C THR A 112 6.38 -14.86 6.53
N SER A 113 5.12 -14.60 6.87
CA SER A 113 4.53 -13.27 6.70
C SER A 113 3.69 -12.84 7.89
N ARG A 114 3.73 -11.54 8.18
CA ARG A 114 2.86 -10.89 9.16
C ARG A 114 1.92 -9.91 8.45
N PHE A 115 0.65 -9.92 8.84
CA PHE A 115 -0.34 -8.96 8.36
C PHE A 115 -0.32 -7.72 9.24
N ILE A 116 -0.03 -6.58 8.64
CA ILE A 116 0.07 -5.29 9.29
C ILE A 116 -1.08 -4.41 8.81
N VAL A 117 -1.75 -3.73 9.74
CA VAL A 117 -2.76 -2.74 9.39
C VAL A 117 -2.06 -1.46 8.99
N ASP A 118 -2.49 -0.87 7.89
CA ASP A 118 -1.96 0.43 7.47
C ASP A 118 -2.08 1.48 8.59
N SER A 119 -1.09 2.37 8.70
CA SER A 119 -1.01 3.34 9.80
C SER A 119 -2.20 4.28 9.94
N TYR A 120 -2.79 4.73 8.83
CA TYR A 120 -3.93 5.64 8.87
C TYR A 120 -5.17 4.88 9.37
N HIS A 121 -5.37 3.66 8.88
CA HIS A 121 -6.44 2.78 9.34
C HIS A 121 -6.25 2.36 10.81
N TYR A 122 -5.01 2.11 11.23
CA TYR A 122 -4.68 1.71 12.60
C TYR A 122 -5.06 2.80 13.62
N ILE A 123 -4.80 4.08 13.32
CA ILE A 123 -5.16 5.21 14.20
C ILE A 123 -6.68 5.33 14.37
N ASN A 124 -7.43 5.04 13.32
CA ASN A 124 -8.90 5.12 13.32
C ASN A 124 -9.57 3.85 13.88
N HIS A 125 -8.80 2.80 14.14
CA HIS A 125 -9.34 1.53 14.63
C HIS A 125 -9.77 1.61 16.10
N ARG A 126 -10.76 0.79 16.48
CA ARG A 126 -11.20 0.71 17.87
C ARG A 126 -10.05 0.23 18.76
N VAL A 127 -9.78 1.00 19.82
CA VAL A 127 -8.75 0.71 20.84
C VAL A 127 -8.94 -0.67 21.49
N THR A 128 -10.17 -1.19 21.49
CA THR A 128 -10.54 -2.48 22.07
C THR A 128 -10.28 -3.69 21.14
N ASP A 129 -9.88 -3.49 19.89
CA ASP A 129 -9.51 -4.62 19.03
C ASP A 129 -8.12 -5.13 19.41
N HIS A 130 -8.12 -6.16 20.26
CA HIS A 130 -6.92 -6.85 20.71
C HIS A 130 -6.16 -7.55 19.58
N ILE A 131 -6.85 -8.04 18.54
CA ILE A 131 -6.18 -8.69 17.39
C ILE A 131 -5.35 -7.64 16.66
N CYS A 132 -5.97 -6.51 16.32
CA CYS A 132 -5.32 -5.41 15.62
C CYS A 132 -4.09 -4.89 16.37
N ARG A 133 -4.25 -4.57 17.67
CA ARG A 133 -3.14 -4.03 18.49
C ARG A 133 -1.99 -5.00 18.70
N LYS A 134 -2.28 -6.28 18.86
CA LYS A 134 -1.27 -7.28 19.22
C LYS A 134 -0.56 -7.85 18.00
N TYR A 135 -1.28 -8.08 16.91
CA TYR A 135 -0.76 -8.84 15.77
C TYR A 135 -0.62 -8.01 14.49
N CYS A 136 -1.24 -6.84 14.40
CA CYS A 136 -1.25 -6.02 13.19
C CYS A 136 -0.71 -4.60 13.38
N ASN A 137 0.00 -4.32 14.48
CA ASN A 137 0.55 -3.00 14.77
C ASN A 137 1.64 -2.62 13.74
N PRO A 138 1.50 -1.51 13.00
CA PRO A 138 2.48 -1.07 12.00
C PRO A 138 3.77 -0.46 12.58
N SER A 139 3.82 -0.18 13.89
CA SER A 139 4.99 0.39 14.54
C SER A 139 5.11 -0.14 15.98
N PRO A 140 5.44 -1.43 16.16
CA PRO A 140 5.61 -2.00 17.49
C PRO A 140 6.86 -1.41 18.16
N GLY A 141 6.66 -0.78 19.33
CA GLY A 141 7.74 -0.17 20.13
C GLY A 141 8.42 -1.14 21.09
N ASP A 142 8.02 -2.41 21.09
CA ASP A 142 8.55 -3.48 21.95
C ASP A 142 9.70 -4.27 21.29
N GLY A 143 10.12 -3.87 20.08
CA GLY A 143 11.16 -4.56 19.33
C GLY A 143 10.69 -5.85 18.63
N SER A 144 9.39 -6.15 18.61
CA SER A 144 8.87 -7.38 17.97
C SER A 144 9.00 -7.38 16.44
N ALA A 145 9.14 -6.20 15.83
CA ALA A 145 9.34 -6.03 14.38
C ALA A 145 10.38 -4.93 14.09
N PRO A 146 11.67 -5.21 14.32
CA PRO A 146 12.73 -4.21 14.20
C PRO A 146 12.87 -3.69 12.76
N ASN A 147 12.49 -4.48 11.77
CA ASN A 147 12.53 -4.06 10.36
C ASN A 147 11.43 -3.05 10.00
N LEU A 148 10.37 -2.89 10.80
CA LEU A 148 9.31 -1.91 10.53
C LEU A 148 9.62 -0.52 11.08
N VAL A 149 10.58 -0.40 12.01
CA VAL A 149 10.84 0.82 12.76
C VAL A 149 12.35 1.08 12.82
N ILE A 150 12.77 2.26 12.38
CA ILE A 150 14.11 2.79 12.58
C ILE A 150 14.11 3.77 13.75
N ILE A 151 15.19 3.80 14.54
CA ILE A 151 15.37 4.83 15.57
C ILE A 151 15.89 6.09 14.89
N ALA A 152 15.14 7.17 15.04
CA ALA A 152 15.54 8.51 14.62
C ALA A 152 15.70 9.40 15.85
N PHE A 153 16.44 10.50 15.72
CA PHE A 153 16.64 11.46 16.80
C PHE A 153 15.89 12.74 16.48
N ASP A 154 15.20 13.30 17.47
CA ASP A 154 14.57 14.60 17.33
C ASP A 154 15.60 15.74 17.41
N LYS A 155 15.12 16.98 17.29
CA LYS A 155 15.97 18.19 17.37
C LYS A 155 16.66 18.36 18.74
N HIS A 156 16.21 17.63 19.76
CA HIS A 156 16.74 17.64 21.12
C HIS A 156 17.63 16.42 21.40
N GLY A 157 17.94 15.60 20.39
CA GLY A 157 18.75 14.39 20.52
C GLY A 157 18.04 13.23 21.22
N GLN A 158 16.71 13.29 21.37
CA GLN A 158 15.94 12.20 21.98
C GLN A 158 15.59 11.14 20.93
N PRO A 159 15.83 9.84 21.22
CA PRO A 159 15.49 8.77 20.30
C PRO A 159 13.98 8.58 20.21
N TYR A 160 13.46 8.46 19.00
CA TYR A 160 12.07 8.09 18.75
C TYR A 160 11.97 7.03 17.65
N ALA A 161 10.98 6.17 17.79
CA ALA A 161 10.63 5.16 16.80
C ALA A 161 9.99 5.83 15.57
N LYS A 162 10.68 5.77 14.42
CA LYS A 162 10.18 6.22 13.12
C LYS A 162 9.91 5.00 12.25
N ARG A 163 8.81 5.01 11.50
CA ARG A 163 8.51 3.93 10.54
C ARG A 163 9.59 3.87 9.45
N ALA A 164 10.07 2.67 9.17
CA ALA A 164 11.11 2.41 8.18
C ALA A 164 10.57 2.53 6.74
N PHE A 165 9.31 2.13 6.54
CA PHE A 165 8.69 2.00 5.22
C PHE A 165 7.42 2.82 5.08
N ASN A 166 7.13 3.24 3.84
CA ASN A 166 5.86 3.86 3.49
C ASN A 166 4.79 2.77 3.36
N THR A 167 3.80 2.76 4.26
CA THR A 167 2.66 1.83 4.20
C THR A 167 1.53 2.34 3.29
N GLN A 168 1.59 3.61 2.86
CA GLN A 168 0.55 4.30 2.09
C GLN A 168 0.79 4.27 0.57
N VAL A 169 1.69 3.42 0.11
CA VAL A 169 2.09 3.40 -1.31
C VAL A 169 0.90 3.06 -2.22
N CYS A 170 0.09 2.07 -1.84
CA CYS A 170 -1.10 1.72 -2.62
C CYS A 170 -2.15 2.84 -2.63
N GLU A 171 -2.32 3.58 -1.52
CA GLU A 171 -3.22 4.74 -1.48
C GLU A 171 -2.73 5.85 -2.43
N GLN A 172 -1.42 6.14 -2.43
CA GLN A 172 -0.83 7.10 -3.35
C GLN A 172 -1.00 6.69 -4.82
N LEU A 173 -0.82 5.40 -5.13
CA LEU A 173 -1.06 4.85 -6.47
C LEU A 173 -2.54 4.97 -6.86
N ASN A 174 -3.46 4.65 -5.95
CA ASN A 174 -4.89 4.76 -6.18
C ASN A 174 -5.31 6.21 -6.44
N ALA A 175 -4.75 7.18 -5.70
CA ALA A 175 -4.96 8.60 -5.96
C ALA A 175 -4.48 9.02 -7.36
N TRP A 176 -3.32 8.52 -7.80
CA TRP A 176 -2.81 8.75 -9.15
C TRP A 176 -3.72 8.13 -10.23
N LEU A 177 -4.17 6.89 -10.03
CA LEU A 177 -5.14 6.21 -10.91
C LEU A 177 -6.50 6.93 -10.95
N GLY A 178 -6.90 7.54 -9.84
CA GLY A 178 -8.13 8.33 -9.72
C GLY A 178 -8.24 9.45 -10.77
N GLY A 179 -7.10 10.03 -11.18
CA GLY A 179 -7.05 11.02 -12.26
C GLY A 179 -7.53 10.50 -13.62
N PHE A 180 -7.51 9.17 -13.84
CA PHE A 180 -7.91 8.52 -15.09
C PHE A 180 -9.30 7.86 -15.02
N GLN A 181 -9.96 7.93 -13.86
CA GLN A 181 -11.22 7.23 -13.60
C GLN A 181 -12.31 7.55 -14.63
N SER A 182 -12.40 8.81 -15.08
CA SER A 182 -13.39 9.26 -16.06
C SER A 182 -13.28 8.56 -17.42
N ILE A 183 -12.05 8.27 -17.86
CA ILE A 183 -11.72 7.56 -19.09
C ILE A 183 -11.92 6.06 -18.89
N MET A 184 -11.38 5.52 -17.80
CA MET A 184 -11.45 4.10 -17.46
C MET A 184 -12.90 3.60 -17.34
N ASN A 185 -13.79 4.40 -16.76
CA ASN A 185 -15.20 4.07 -16.59
C ASN A 185 -15.98 3.91 -17.90
N ARG A 186 -15.42 4.35 -19.04
CA ARG A 186 -16.05 4.27 -20.37
C ARG A 186 -15.49 3.15 -21.24
N MET A 187 -14.49 2.42 -20.76
CA MET A 187 -13.82 1.37 -21.53
C MET A 187 -14.60 0.05 -21.49
N THR A 188 -14.45 -0.75 -22.55
CA THR A 188 -14.82 -2.17 -22.49
C THR A 188 -13.90 -2.91 -21.51
N PRO A 189 -14.31 -4.07 -20.96
CA PRO A 189 -13.48 -4.81 -20.01
C PRO A 189 -12.07 -5.15 -20.53
N GLY A 190 -11.94 -5.46 -21.83
CA GLY A 190 -10.65 -5.73 -22.47
C GLY A 190 -9.77 -4.48 -22.56
N ASN A 191 -10.33 -3.36 -23.03
CA ASN A 191 -9.62 -2.08 -23.11
C ASN A 191 -9.20 -1.57 -21.73
N PHE A 192 -10.07 -1.75 -20.73
CA PHE A 192 -9.76 -1.41 -19.34
C PHE A 192 -8.55 -2.20 -18.85
N ASN A 193 -8.54 -3.52 -19.05
CA ASN A 193 -7.43 -4.38 -18.62
C ASN A 193 -6.12 -3.98 -19.28
N TRP A 194 -6.14 -3.77 -20.60
CA TRP A 194 -4.96 -3.35 -21.35
C TRP A 194 -4.47 -1.99 -20.85
N PHE A 195 -5.36 -1.00 -20.72
CA PHE A 195 -5.03 0.34 -20.25
C PHE A 195 -4.43 0.31 -18.84
N MET A 196 -5.07 -0.40 -17.91
CA MET A 196 -4.55 -0.58 -16.55
C MET A 196 -3.15 -1.18 -16.54
N HIS A 197 -2.94 -2.26 -17.29
CA HIS A 197 -1.64 -2.92 -17.35
C HIS A 197 -0.56 -1.98 -17.90
N VAL A 198 -0.87 -1.23 -18.97
CA VAL A 198 0.05 -0.25 -19.56
C VAL A 198 0.35 0.89 -18.58
N MET A 199 -0.66 1.45 -17.93
CA MET A 199 -0.50 2.54 -16.97
C MET A 199 0.39 2.14 -15.80
N LEU A 200 0.14 0.98 -15.21
CA LEU A 200 0.94 0.47 -14.10
C LEU A 200 2.38 0.16 -14.55
N PHE A 201 2.56 -0.35 -15.77
CA PHE A 201 3.89 -0.58 -16.34
C PHE A 201 4.70 0.71 -16.50
N TYR A 202 4.08 1.77 -17.04
CA TYR A 202 4.74 3.08 -17.17
C TYR A 202 5.01 3.72 -15.80
N HIS A 203 4.07 3.60 -14.86
CA HIS A 203 4.26 4.06 -13.48
C HIS A 203 5.49 3.40 -12.84
N THR A 204 5.58 2.07 -12.90
CA THR A 204 6.73 1.33 -12.37
C THR A 204 8.04 1.75 -13.03
N LYS A 205 8.07 1.93 -14.36
CA LYS A 205 9.27 2.45 -15.05
C LYS A 205 9.68 3.83 -14.56
N TYR A 206 8.71 4.73 -14.40
CA TYR A 206 8.94 6.08 -13.91
C TYR A 206 9.50 6.06 -12.47
N VAL A 207 8.90 5.26 -11.59
CA VAL A 207 9.34 5.09 -10.19
C VAL A 207 10.78 4.56 -10.13
N LEU A 208 11.10 3.52 -10.89
CA LEU A 208 12.45 2.96 -10.94
C LEU A 208 13.48 3.97 -11.46
N HIS A 209 13.13 4.75 -12.48
CA HIS A 209 14.01 5.80 -12.98
C HIS A 209 14.25 6.90 -11.93
N LYS A 210 13.19 7.36 -11.27
CA LYS A 210 13.27 8.36 -10.20
C LYS A 210 14.14 7.88 -9.03
N GLN A 211 14.03 6.60 -8.67
CA GLN A 211 14.87 6.00 -7.63
C GLN A 211 16.35 5.98 -8.02
N LYS A 212 16.68 5.61 -9.26
CA LYS A 212 18.07 5.62 -9.74
C LYS A 212 18.67 7.03 -9.71
N VAL A 213 17.93 8.03 -10.19
CA VAL A 213 18.37 9.44 -10.15
C VAL A 213 18.57 9.91 -8.70
N LYS A 214 17.67 9.51 -7.80
CA LYS A 214 17.80 9.84 -6.38
C LYS A 214 19.06 9.19 -5.76
N GLN A 215 19.31 7.92 -6.03
CA GLN A 215 20.49 7.21 -5.55
C GLN A 215 21.79 7.85 -6.04
N GLN A 216 21.84 8.27 -7.31
CA GLN A 216 23.00 8.97 -7.89
C GLN A 216 23.28 10.30 -7.18
N ARG A 217 22.23 11.08 -6.89
CA ARG A 217 22.36 12.33 -6.14
C ARG A 217 22.85 12.10 -4.72
N GLU A 218 22.29 11.11 -4.02
CA GLU A 218 22.70 10.77 -2.65
C GLU A 218 24.15 10.26 -2.61
N SER A 219 24.64 9.57 -3.64
CA SER A 219 26.06 9.20 -3.73
C SER A 219 26.97 10.38 -4.03
N GLU A 220 26.57 11.29 -4.92
CA GLU A 220 27.32 12.50 -5.24
C GLU A 220 27.45 13.42 -4.00
N GLU A 221 26.36 13.61 -3.26
CA GLU A 221 26.35 14.40 -2.02
C GLU A 221 27.24 13.77 -0.93
N ALA A 222 27.24 12.44 -0.80
CA ALA A 222 28.10 11.74 0.17
C ALA A 222 29.59 11.84 -0.20
N GLU A 223 29.94 11.77 -1.49
CA GLU A 223 31.32 11.97 -1.97
C GLU A 223 31.78 13.42 -1.75
N GLU A 224 30.91 14.41 -1.90
CA GLU A 224 31.21 15.81 -1.57
C GLU A 224 31.44 16.02 -0.06
N GLU A 225 30.60 15.44 0.81
CA GLU A 225 30.78 15.51 2.27
C GLU A 225 32.08 14.82 2.73
N GLU A 226 32.43 13.67 2.16
CA GLU A 226 33.67 12.96 2.47
C GLU A 226 34.90 13.77 2.04
N ASN A 227 34.86 14.39 0.85
CA ASN A 227 35.94 15.24 0.37
C ASN A 227 36.12 16.52 1.21
N LEU A 228 35.03 17.13 1.70
CA LEU A 228 35.11 18.30 2.59
C LEU A 228 35.60 17.97 4.01
N GLY A 229 35.42 16.73 4.47
CA GLY A 229 35.90 16.25 5.77
C GLY A 229 37.39 15.91 5.85
N LEU A 230 38.09 15.86 4.70
CA LEU A 230 39.52 15.55 4.63
C LEU A 230 40.43 16.77 4.81
N ASP A 231 39.90 18.00 4.71
CA ASP A 231 40.69 19.23 4.79
C ASP A 231 40.88 19.75 6.24
N GLU A 232 40.09 19.29 7.21
CA GLU A 232 40.20 19.74 8.61
C GLU A 232 41.29 19.03 9.44
N GLN A 233 41.94 17.98 8.93
CA GLN A 233 43.03 17.29 9.65
C GLN A 233 44.44 17.83 9.34
N GLY A 234 44.56 18.94 8.59
CA GLY A 234 45.84 19.48 8.11
C GLY A 234 46.52 20.56 8.96
N LEU A 235 45.94 21.03 10.07
CA LEU A 235 46.47 22.17 10.84
C LEU A 235 46.51 21.94 12.36
N GLN A 236 47.14 20.85 12.79
CA GLN A 236 47.60 20.73 14.18
C GLN A 236 48.97 20.05 14.23
N GLY A 237 50.02 20.83 13.95
CA GLY A 237 51.38 20.33 14.03
C GLY A 237 52.39 21.37 13.59
N ASN A 238 52.65 22.35 14.46
CA ASN A 238 53.94 23.02 14.66
C ASN A 238 53.70 24.35 15.37
N LEU A 239 53.76 24.32 16.70
CA LEU A 239 54.10 25.43 17.57
C LEU A 239 54.19 24.79 18.95
N ASP A 240 55.41 24.42 19.34
CA ASP A 240 55.93 24.41 20.72
C ASP A 240 57.23 23.61 20.70
N ASP A 241 58.34 24.32 20.42
CA ASP A 241 59.69 24.00 20.90
C ASP A 241 60.63 25.17 20.54
N LEU A 242 60.43 26.31 21.21
CA LEU A 242 61.47 27.32 21.42
C LEU A 242 61.29 27.96 22.81
N ASP A 243 62.31 27.72 23.63
CA ASP A 243 62.66 28.27 24.96
C ASP A 243 61.83 27.91 26.20
#